data_AF-A0A9D0ZBG7-F1
#
_entry.id   AF-A0A9D0ZBG7-F1
#
_cell.length_a   1.000
_cell.length_b   1.000
_cell.length_c   1.000
_cell.angle_alpha   90.00
_cell.angle_beta   90.00
_cell.angle_gamma   90.00
#
_symmetry.space_group_name_H-M   'P 1'
#
loop_
_entity.id
_entity.type
_entity.pdbx_description
1 polymer ?
#
loop_
_entity_poly.entity_id
_entity_poly.type
_entity_poly.pdbx_seq_one_letter_code
_entity_poly.pdbx_strand_id
1 'polypeptide(L)'
;MYEVKGFQPMKVEITVEDGKITNFAVVEHNETAGFGADLIAEGFDSLIGQDIATAKFDVVSGVTLTCNAINDALAQAAAAAGTGAEAAATTGSSSGVYEVKGFQPMKVEVVVEDGKIASVAVTEHNETAGFGADLIAEGFDSLIGQDIATAEFDVVSGVTLTSNAINDALAQAAAAAGTGAEAVASTGSSSGVYEVKGFQPMKVEITVEDGKITSFEVTEHNETPGYGADVIANGFDSLIGQDIATAEFDVVSGATMTSNAINEALAQAAEGVQE
;
A
#
# COMPACT_ATOMS: atom_id res chain seq x y z
N MET A 1 3.46 8.17 29.88
CA MET A 1 2.55 7.05 29.58
C MET A 1 2.36 6.99 28.09
N TYR A 2 2.37 5.79 27.54
CA TYR A 2 2.37 5.49 26.11
C TYR A 2 1.19 4.58 25.84
N GLU A 3 0.38 4.94 24.84
CA GLU A 3 -0.77 4.16 24.41
C GLU A 3 -0.34 3.28 23.23
N VAL A 4 -0.54 1.98 23.36
CA VAL A 4 -0.11 0.97 22.39
C VAL A 4 -1.19 -0.09 22.21
N LYS A 5 -1.19 -0.77 21.06
CA LYS A 5 -2.23 -1.74 20.68
C LYS A 5 -1.64 -3.14 20.62
N GLY A 6 -2.02 -4.00 21.56
CA GLY A 6 -1.78 -5.44 21.50
C GLY A 6 -2.96 -6.15 20.83
N PHE A 7 -3.44 -7.24 21.43
CA PHE A 7 -4.75 -7.80 21.04
C PHE A 7 -5.89 -6.82 21.39
N GLN A 8 -5.71 -6.05 22.46
CA GLN A 8 -6.55 -4.92 22.85
C GLN A 8 -5.66 -3.71 23.22
N PRO A 9 -6.22 -2.49 23.30
CA PRO A 9 -5.47 -1.31 23.74
C PRO A 9 -4.89 -1.48 25.16
N MET A 10 -3.66 -1.01 25.37
CA MET A 10 -3.02 -0.97 26.68
C MET A 10 -2.23 0.32 26.88
N LYS A 11 -2.04 0.69 28.16
CA LYS A 11 -1.26 1.86 28.57
C LYS A 11 -0.02 1.41 29.31
N VAL A 12 1.12 1.87 28.83
CA VAL A 12 2.43 1.55 29.37
C VAL A 12 3.05 2.81 29.97
N GLU A 13 3.52 2.71 31.19
CA GLU A 13 4.29 3.74 31.87
C GLU A 13 5.77 3.38 31.79
N ILE A 14 6.56 4.27 31.18
CA ILE A 14 8.01 4.13 31.09
C ILE A 14 8.64 5.43 31.57
N THR A 15 9.58 5.33 32.51
CA THR A 15 10.39 6.46 32.99
C THR A 15 11.82 6.27 32.54
N VAL A 16 12.39 7.32 31.99
CA VAL A 16 13.76 7.35 31.48
C VAL A 16 14.53 8.45 32.19
N GLU A 17 15.68 8.11 32.76
CA GLU A 17 16.64 9.07 33.35
C GLU A 17 18.02 8.82 32.73
N ASP A 18 18.68 9.89 32.26
CA ASP A 18 19.99 9.81 31.62
C ASP A 18 20.08 8.78 30.47
N GLY A 19 18.98 8.62 29.71
CA GLY A 19 18.87 7.64 28.63
C GLY A 19 18.64 6.20 29.09
N LYS A 20 18.45 5.95 30.39
CA LYS A 20 18.20 4.61 30.93
C LYS A 20 16.80 4.45 31.46
N ILE A 21 16.23 3.26 31.26
CA ILE A 21 14.92 2.90 31.80
C ILE A 21 15.02 2.74 33.32
N THR A 22 14.32 3.58 34.08
CA THR A 22 14.25 3.49 35.55
C THR A 22 12.94 2.89 36.03
N ASN A 23 11.89 2.91 35.20
CA ASN A 23 10.61 2.28 35.48
C ASN A 23 9.97 1.78 34.19
N PHE A 24 9.31 0.62 34.25
CA PHE A 24 8.50 0.05 33.19
C PHE A 24 7.31 -0.68 33.80
N ALA A 25 6.09 -0.26 33.49
CA ALA A 25 4.87 -0.89 33.98
C ALA A 25 3.72 -0.80 32.97
N VAL A 26 2.96 -1.88 32.80
CA VAL A 26 1.68 -1.82 32.09
C VAL A 26 0.59 -1.50 33.10
N VAL A 27 0.03 -0.29 33.03
CA VAL A 27 -0.89 0.24 34.05
C VAL A 27 -2.35 0.00 33.71
N GLU A 28 -2.66 -0.25 32.43
CA GLU A 28 -4.00 -0.57 31.95
C GLU A 28 -3.86 -1.53 30.76
N HIS A 29 -4.57 -2.66 30.77
CA HIS A 29 -4.61 -3.59 29.64
C HIS A 29 -5.92 -4.39 29.66
N ASN A 30 -6.30 -4.93 28.50
CA ASN A 30 -7.45 -5.85 28.37
C ASN A 30 -7.09 -7.11 27.57
N GLU A 31 -5.83 -7.54 27.69
CA GLU A 31 -5.31 -8.74 27.04
C GLU A 31 -6.00 -10.02 27.55
N THR A 32 -6.00 -11.06 26.71
CA THR A 32 -6.61 -12.35 27.02
C THR A 32 -5.87 -13.06 28.17
N ALA A 33 -6.62 -13.49 29.20
CA ALA A 33 -6.10 -14.30 30.31
C ALA A 33 -5.51 -15.64 29.80
N GLY A 34 -4.39 -16.09 30.37
CA GLY A 34 -3.66 -17.27 29.87
C GLY A 34 -2.73 -16.98 28.68
N PHE A 35 -2.68 -15.73 28.20
CA PHE A 35 -1.84 -15.28 27.09
C PHE A 35 -1.14 -13.97 27.47
N GLY A 36 -1.48 -12.85 26.79
CA GLY A 36 -0.82 -11.56 26.99
C GLY A 36 -0.95 -11.02 28.41
N ALA A 37 -2.06 -11.30 29.10
CA ALA A 37 -2.22 -10.90 30.50
C ALA A 37 -1.25 -11.62 31.44
N ASP A 38 -0.89 -12.87 31.14
CA ASP A 38 0.05 -13.64 31.96
C ASP A 38 1.47 -13.13 31.74
N LEU A 39 1.85 -12.81 30.50
CA LEU A 39 3.12 -12.15 30.17
C LEU A 39 3.25 -10.81 30.91
N ILE A 40 2.19 -9.99 30.91
CA ILE A 40 2.19 -8.70 31.61
C ILE A 40 2.34 -8.91 33.13
N ALA A 41 1.73 -9.96 33.68
CA ALA A 41 1.82 -10.29 35.10
C ALA A 41 3.21 -10.81 35.52
N GLU A 42 3.96 -11.45 34.62
CA GLU A 42 5.37 -11.83 34.84
C GLU A 42 6.28 -10.59 34.99
N GLY A 43 5.87 -9.46 34.41
CA GLY A 43 6.57 -8.19 34.51
C GLY A 43 7.74 -8.07 33.55
N PHE A 44 8.35 -6.88 33.55
CA PHE A 44 9.37 -6.49 32.57
C PHE A 44 10.66 -6.01 33.24
N ASP A 45 10.99 -6.59 34.40
CA ASP A 45 12.15 -6.22 35.21
C ASP A 45 13.48 -6.31 34.42
N SER A 46 13.53 -7.16 33.38
CA SER A 46 14.68 -7.31 32.49
C SER A 46 15.02 -6.05 31.68
N LEU A 47 14.05 -5.14 31.48
CA LEU A 47 14.24 -3.89 30.75
C LEU A 47 14.84 -2.79 31.64
N ILE A 48 14.74 -2.91 32.96
CA ILE A 48 15.21 -1.88 33.89
C ILE A 48 16.73 -1.75 33.82
N GLY A 49 17.20 -0.51 33.68
CA GLY A 49 18.62 -0.16 33.57
C GLY A 49 19.20 -0.28 32.16
N GLN A 50 18.42 -0.77 31.18
CA GLN A 50 18.81 -0.77 29.77
C GLN A 50 18.81 0.65 29.21
N ASP A 51 19.63 0.87 28.18
CA ASP A 51 19.64 2.11 27.41
C ASP A 51 18.39 2.16 26.52
N ILE A 52 17.57 3.19 26.69
CA ILE A 52 16.29 3.33 25.99
C ILE A 52 16.46 3.36 24.46
N ALA A 53 17.62 3.80 23.96
CA ALA A 53 17.92 3.84 22.53
C ALA A 53 18.04 2.44 21.89
N THR A 54 18.28 1.41 22.70
CA THR A 54 18.54 0.04 22.22
C THR A 54 17.70 -1.03 22.93
N ALA A 55 16.90 -0.61 23.92
CA ALA A 55 16.08 -1.51 24.71
C ALA A 55 15.05 -2.22 23.81
N LYS A 56 14.96 -3.53 23.97
CA LYS A 56 14.01 -4.39 23.26
C LYS A 56 13.55 -5.51 24.17
N PHE A 57 12.30 -5.90 24.01
CA PHE A 57 11.71 -7.07 24.64
C PHE A 57 11.66 -8.23 23.65
N ASP A 58 12.12 -9.40 24.09
CA ASP A 58 12.13 -10.59 23.25
C ASP A 58 10.70 -11.09 23.00
N VAL A 59 10.40 -11.45 21.76
CA VAL A 59 9.10 -11.99 21.38
C VAL A 59 8.90 -13.37 22.01
N VAL A 60 7.81 -13.55 22.74
CA VAL A 60 7.40 -14.83 23.33
C VAL A 60 6.32 -15.47 22.47
N SER A 61 6.51 -16.75 22.14
CA SER A 61 5.57 -17.49 21.30
C SER A 61 4.17 -17.56 21.93
N GLY A 62 3.14 -17.27 21.14
CA GLY A 62 1.74 -17.27 21.58
C GLY A 62 1.24 -15.94 22.16
N VAL A 63 2.11 -14.93 22.32
CA VAL A 63 1.77 -13.59 22.83
C VAL A 63 2.43 -12.48 22.01
N THR A 64 2.69 -12.74 20.73
CA THR A 64 3.42 -11.83 19.82
C THR A 64 2.84 -10.42 19.78
N LEU A 65 1.51 -10.28 19.70
CA LEU A 65 0.85 -8.98 19.70
C LEU A 65 1.13 -8.16 20.98
N THR A 66 1.15 -8.82 22.13
CA THR A 66 1.49 -8.20 23.41
C THR A 66 2.96 -7.78 23.44
N CYS A 67 3.88 -8.62 22.97
CA CYS A 67 5.30 -8.30 22.87
C CYS A 67 5.58 -7.10 21.95
N ASN A 68 4.89 -7.03 20.82
CA ASN A 68 5.07 -5.95 19.86
C ASN A 68 4.55 -4.62 20.42
N ALA A 69 3.40 -4.64 21.12
CA ALA A 69 2.90 -3.46 21.82
C ALA A 69 3.89 -2.93 22.90
N ILE A 70 4.60 -3.84 23.59
CA ILE A 70 5.65 -3.48 24.55
C ILE A 70 6.86 -2.83 23.86
N ASN A 71 7.29 -3.37 22.71
CA ASN A 71 8.37 -2.79 21.91
C ASN A 71 8.00 -1.43 21.31
N ASP A 72 6.75 -1.25 20.90
CA ASP A 72 6.24 0.06 20.45
C ASP A 72 6.29 1.10 21.57
N ALA A 73 5.94 0.71 22.81
CA ALA A 73 6.01 1.61 23.95
C ALA A 73 7.46 2.04 24.25
N LEU A 74 8.42 1.11 24.15
CA LEU A 74 9.86 1.40 24.27
C LEU A 74 10.33 2.37 23.18
N ALA A 75 9.91 2.17 21.93
CA ALA A 75 10.25 3.07 20.82
C ALA A 75 9.68 4.48 21.02
N GLN A 76 8.42 4.60 21.45
CA GLN A 76 7.82 5.89 21.80
C GLN A 76 8.56 6.59 22.96
N ALA A 77 8.98 5.82 23.97
CA ALA A 77 9.76 6.36 25.08
C ALA A 77 11.17 6.81 24.66
N ALA A 78 11.82 6.09 23.76
CA ALA A 78 13.11 6.49 23.18
C ALA A 78 12.99 7.82 22.41
N ALA A 79 11.95 7.96 21.59
CA ALA A 79 11.67 9.19 20.86
C ALA A 79 11.39 10.38 21.80
N ALA A 80 10.62 10.15 22.87
CA ALA A 80 10.29 11.18 23.86
C ALA A 80 11.50 11.63 24.70
N ALA A 81 12.48 10.75 24.92
CA ALA A 81 13.67 11.04 25.74
C ALA A 81 14.69 11.96 25.03
N GLY A 82 14.52 12.27 23.74
CA GLY A 82 15.45 13.13 22.99
C GLY A 82 16.86 12.55 22.83
N THR A 83 17.10 11.34 23.32
CA THR A 83 18.24 10.51 23.00
C THR A 83 18.02 9.96 21.61
N GLY A 84 18.33 10.77 20.60
CA GLY A 84 18.49 10.28 19.25
C GLY A 84 19.54 9.19 19.27
N ALA A 85 19.10 7.94 19.29
CA ALA A 85 19.90 6.82 18.84
C ALA A 85 20.40 7.22 17.46
N GLU A 86 21.73 7.21 17.25
CA GLU A 86 22.25 6.99 15.92
C GLU A 86 21.54 5.74 15.41
N ALA A 87 20.67 5.93 14.42
CA ALA A 87 19.78 4.90 13.91
C ALA A 87 20.61 3.77 13.31
N ALA A 88 21.02 2.82 14.16
CA ALA A 88 21.23 1.46 13.74
C ALA A 88 19.85 0.99 13.27
N ALA A 89 19.71 0.82 11.96
CA ALA A 89 18.50 0.37 11.30
C ALA A 89 17.95 -0.90 11.98
N THR A 90 16.99 -0.72 12.88
CA THR A 90 16.04 -1.74 13.30
C THR A 90 14.91 -1.67 12.28
N THR A 91 14.83 -2.70 11.43
CA THR A 91 13.75 -2.94 10.48
C THR A 91 12.41 -2.81 11.20
N GLY A 92 11.70 -1.72 10.90
CA GLY A 92 10.58 -1.24 11.71
C GLY A 92 9.33 -2.08 11.58
N SER A 93 8.59 -2.19 12.68
CA SER A 93 7.16 -2.48 12.60
C SER A 93 6.44 -1.22 12.11
N SER A 94 5.76 -1.32 10.97
CA SER A 94 4.97 -0.25 10.38
C SER A 94 3.57 -0.76 10.06
N SER A 95 2.55 -0.07 10.55
CA SER A 95 1.14 -0.33 10.25
C SER A 95 0.57 0.81 9.42
N GLY A 96 -0.14 0.49 8.35
CA GLY A 96 -0.82 1.47 7.51
C GLY A 96 -2.22 1.01 7.12
N VAL A 97 -3.12 1.98 6.94
CA VAL A 97 -4.44 1.75 6.34
C VAL A 97 -4.44 2.39 4.96
N TYR A 98 -4.70 1.57 3.96
CA TYR A 98 -4.58 1.93 2.55
C TYR A 98 -5.97 1.93 1.91
N GLU A 99 -6.32 3.05 1.30
CA GLU A 99 -7.52 3.15 0.49
C GLU A 99 -7.21 2.65 -0.92
N VAL A 100 -7.93 1.59 -1.32
CA VAL A 100 -7.72 0.88 -2.59
C VAL A 100 -9.06 0.62 -3.26
N LYS A 101 -9.03 0.34 -4.56
CA LYS A 101 -10.23 0.21 -5.38
C LYS A 101 -10.43 -1.23 -5.84
N GLY A 102 -11.36 -1.93 -5.18
CA GLY A 102 -11.89 -3.21 -5.66
C GLY A 102 -13.00 -2.99 -6.70
N PHE A 103 -14.09 -3.77 -6.60
CA PHE A 103 -15.31 -3.43 -7.32
C PHE A 103 -15.92 -2.12 -6.80
N GLN A 104 -15.72 -1.85 -5.51
CA GLN A 104 -15.97 -0.56 -4.85
C GLN A 104 -14.74 -0.17 -4.01
N PRO A 105 -14.62 1.09 -3.57
CA PRO A 105 -13.56 1.49 -2.65
C PRO A 105 -13.57 0.66 -1.36
N MET A 106 -12.39 0.28 -0.88
CA MET A 106 -12.19 -0.48 0.35
C MET A 106 -10.93 -0.02 1.08
N LYS A 107 -10.88 -0.26 2.40
CA LYS A 107 -9.74 0.05 3.27
C LYS A 107 -9.07 -1.23 3.75
N VAL A 108 -7.79 -1.33 3.49
CA VAL A 108 -6.95 -2.47 3.87
C VAL A 108 -5.91 -2.01 4.87
N GLU A 109 -5.94 -2.58 6.06
CA GLU A 109 -4.90 -2.44 7.07
C GLU A 109 -3.82 -3.49 6.80
N VAL A 110 -2.58 -3.02 6.59
CA VAL A 110 -1.40 -3.89 6.45
C VAL A 110 -0.42 -3.54 7.55
N VAL A 111 0.01 -4.57 8.28
CA VAL A 111 1.05 -4.47 9.30
C VAL A 111 2.28 -5.21 8.78
N VAL A 112 3.40 -4.51 8.77
CA VAL A 112 4.71 -5.03 8.38
C VAL A 112 5.60 -5.02 9.62
N GLU A 113 6.31 -6.10 9.88
CA GLU A 113 7.31 -6.23 10.94
C GLU A 113 8.59 -6.79 10.35
N ASP A 114 9.71 -6.12 10.59
CA ASP A 114 11.00 -6.51 10.04
C ASP A 114 11.02 -6.66 8.49
N GLY A 115 10.20 -5.86 7.79
CA GLY A 115 10.02 -5.97 6.34
C GLY A 115 9.17 -7.18 5.90
N LYS A 116 8.48 -7.85 6.83
CA LYS A 116 7.59 -8.97 6.55
C LYS A 116 6.16 -8.64 6.91
N ILE A 117 5.20 -9.19 6.18
CA ILE A 117 3.78 -9.00 6.48
C ILE A 117 3.45 -9.72 7.80
N ALA A 118 2.97 -8.99 8.79
CA ALA A 118 2.46 -9.54 10.04
C ALA A 118 0.93 -9.69 10.04
N SER A 119 0.21 -8.80 9.35
CA SER A 119 -1.24 -8.96 9.12
C SER A 119 -1.73 -8.17 7.91
N VAL A 120 -2.78 -8.68 7.27
CA VAL A 120 -3.56 -7.97 6.25
C VAL A 120 -5.03 -8.13 6.61
N ALA A 121 -5.74 -7.02 6.80
CA ALA A 121 -7.15 -7.02 7.18
C ALA A 121 -7.92 -5.94 6.42
N VAL A 122 -9.09 -6.30 5.90
CA VAL A 122 -9.99 -5.32 5.29
C VAL A 122 -10.91 -4.78 6.37
N THR A 123 -10.82 -3.48 6.64
CA THR A 123 -11.57 -2.82 7.71
C THR A 123 -12.87 -2.19 7.22
N GLU A 124 -12.94 -1.83 5.93
CA GLU A 124 -14.12 -1.26 5.28
C GLU A 124 -14.18 -1.74 3.83
N HIS A 125 -15.31 -2.29 3.38
CA HIS A 125 -15.53 -2.66 1.97
C HIS A 125 -17.03 -2.66 1.63
N ASN A 126 -17.34 -2.55 0.34
CA ASN A 126 -18.70 -2.68 -0.18
C ASN A 126 -18.76 -3.64 -1.38
N GLU A 127 -18.02 -4.74 -1.26
CA GLU A 127 -17.93 -5.80 -2.27
C GLU A 127 -19.22 -6.64 -2.35
N THR A 128 -19.42 -7.30 -3.49
CA THR A 128 -20.63 -8.12 -3.73
C THR A 128 -20.57 -9.42 -2.92
N ALA A 129 -21.62 -9.73 -2.15
CA ALA A 129 -21.77 -11.00 -1.43
C ALA A 129 -21.78 -12.20 -2.39
N GLY A 130 -21.13 -13.30 -2.02
CA GLY A 130 -20.92 -14.45 -2.92
C GLY A 130 -19.72 -14.28 -3.89
N PHE A 131 -19.03 -13.14 -3.83
CA PHE A 131 -17.87 -12.80 -4.66
C PHE A 131 -16.76 -12.17 -3.80
N GLY A 132 -16.44 -10.89 -4.00
CA GLY A 132 -15.33 -10.23 -3.32
C GLY A 132 -15.48 -10.19 -1.79
N ALA A 133 -16.70 -10.11 -1.28
CA ALA A 133 -16.93 -10.17 0.16
C ALA A 133 -16.60 -11.55 0.77
N ASP A 134 -16.80 -12.63 0.02
CA ASP A 134 -16.49 -13.99 0.47
C ASP A 134 -14.98 -14.20 0.47
N LEU A 135 -14.27 -13.72 -0.58
CA LEU A 135 -12.80 -13.70 -0.61
C LEU A 135 -12.21 -12.95 0.60
N ILE A 136 -12.75 -11.78 0.92
CA ILE A 136 -12.30 -11.00 2.08
C ILE A 136 -12.56 -11.75 3.40
N ALA A 137 -13.68 -12.46 3.50
CA ALA A 137 -14.03 -13.26 4.68
C ALA A 137 -13.16 -14.52 4.84
N GLU A 138 -12.66 -15.09 3.75
CA GLU A 138 -11.67 -16.19 3.76
C GLU A 138 -10.32 -15.73 4.33
N GLY A 139 -10.03 -14.43 4.25
CA GLY A 139 -8.83 -13.82 4.81
C GLY A 139 -7.59 -13.99 3.94
N PHE A 140 -6.47 -13.49 4.43
CA PHE A 140 -5.21 -13.36 3.67
C PHE A 140 -4.02 -14.00 4.39
N ASP A 141 -4.29 -15.06 5.15
CA ASP A 141 -3.30 -15.74 6.00
C ASP A 141 -2.10 -16.27 5.20
N SER A 142 -2.28 -16.53 3.89
CA SER A 142 -1.20 -16.95 2.98
C SER A 142 -0.09 -15.90 2.80
N LEU A 143 -0.38 -14.62 3.08
CA LEU A 143 0.57 -13.53 2.94
C LEU A 143 1.46 -13.35 4.18
N ILE A 144 1.06 -13.89 5.33
CA ILE A 144 1.75 -13.66 6.60
C ILE A 144 3.15 -14.28 6.58
N GLY A 145 4.15 -13.51 6.98
CA GLY A 145 5.56 -13.87 7.00
C GLY A 145 6.29 -13.70 5.66
N GLN A 146 5.56 -13.39 4.58
CA GLN A 146 6.17 -13.02 3.30
C GLN A 146 6.88 -11.67 3.42
N ASP A 147 7.94 -11.49 2.62
CA ASP A 147 8.64 -10.21 2.52
C ASP A 147 7.73 -9.19 1.83
N ILE A 148 7.46 -8.05 2.46
CA ILE A 148 6.52 -7.04 1.94
C ILE A 148 6.99 -6.52 0.57
N ALA A 149 8.29 -6.54 0.30
CA ALA A 149 8.87 -6.04 -0.93
C ALA A 149 8.55 -6.93 -2.15
N THR A 150 8.16 -8.20 -1.92
CA THR A 150 7.89 -9.18 -2.98
C THR A 150 6.58 -9.92 -2.81
N ALA A 151 5.78 -9.58 -1.80
CA ALA A 151 4.55 -10.29 -1.49
C ALA A 151 3.49 -10.00 -2.57
N GLU A 152 2.82 -11.06 -3.00
CA GLU A 152 1.74 -10.99 -3.98
C GLU A 152 0.63 -11.96 -3.56
N PHE A 153 -0.61 -11.51 -3.66
CA PHE A 153 -1.80 -12.31 -3.50
C PHE A 153 -2.26 -12.87 -4.85
N ASP A 154 -2.50 -14.17 -4.89
CA ASP A 154 -2.95 -14.87 -6.09
C ASP A 154 -4.31 -14.33 -6.55
N VAL A 155 -4.38 -13.89 -7.80
CA VAL A 155 -5.62 -13.38 -8.39
C VAL A 155 -6.63 -14.51 -8.55
N VAL A 156 -7.77 -14.40 -7.87
CA VAL A 156 -8.85 -15.40 -7.94
C VAL A 156 -9.85 -15.04 -9.05
N SER A 157 -10.17 -16.03 -9.88
CA SER A 157 -11.12 -15.88 -10.99
C SER A 157 -12.51 -15.50 -10.49
N GLY A 158 -13.11 -14.46 -11.08
CA GLY A 158 -14.43 -13.95 -10.71
C GLY A 158 -14.42 -12.85 -9.62
N VAL A 159 -13.27 -12.60 -8.99
CA VAL A 159 -13.06 -11.54 -7.98
C VAL A 159 -11.74 -10.79 -8.21
N THR A 160 -11.36 -10.66 -9.48
CA THR A 160 -10.09 -10.08 -9.92
C THR A 160 -9.87 -8.66 -9.40
N LEU A 161 -10.92 -7.82 -9.39
CA LEU A 161 -10.83 -6.45 -8.87
C LEU A 161 -10.51 -6.42 -7.38
N THR A 162 -11.17 -7.27 -6.58
CA THR A 162 -10.92 -7.38 -5.15
C THR A 162 -9.53 -7.94 -4.86
N SER A 163 -9.06 -8.90 -5.66
CA SER A 163 -7.72 -9.49 -5.51
C SER A 163 -6.62 -8.46 -5.82
N ASN A 164 -6.79 -7.69 -6.90
CA ASN A 164 -5.85 -6.64 -7.27
C ASN A 164 -5.82 -5.52 -6.22
N ALA A 165 -6.96 -5.14 -5.65
CA ALA A 165 -7.01 -4.15 -4.59
C ALA A 165 -6.18 -4.54 -3.35
N ILE A 166 -6.09 -5.84 -3.03
CA ILE A 166 -5.21 -6.34 -1.97
C ILE A 166 -3.74 -6.18 -2.38
N ASN A 167 -3.38 -6.51 -3.62
CA ASN A 167 -2.02 -6.30 -4.14
C ASN A 167 -1.63 -4.82 -4.14
N ASP A 168 -2.55 -3.91 -4.47
CA ASP A 168 -2.32 -2.47 -4.41
C ASP A 168 -2.03 -2.01 -2.98
N ALA A 169 -2.75 -2.56 -1.99
CA ALA A 169 -2.52 -2.25 -0.58
C ALA A 169 -1.15 -2.78 -0.10
N LEU A 170 -0.74 -3.97 -0.54
CA LEU A 170 0.59 -4.52 -0.26
C LEU A 170 1.69 -3.66 -0.88
N ALA A 171 1.52 -3.19 -2.11
CA ALA A 171 2.47 -2.32 -2.79
C ALA A 171 2.61 -0.97 -2.05
N GLN A 172 1.49 -0.36 -1.65
CA GLN A 172 1.51 0.86 -0.83
C GLN A 172 2.17 0.63 0.54
N ALA A 173 1.98 -0.54 1.14
CA ALA A 173 2.63 -0.92 2.39
C ALA A 173 4.14 -1.15 2.22
N ALA A 174 4.58 -1.77 1.12
CA ALA A 174 5.99 -1.93 0.78
C ALA A 174 6.68 -0.58 0.61
N ALA A 175 6.03 0.36 -0.09
CA ALA A 175 6.53 1.72 -0.28
C ALA A 175 6.63 2.48 1.06
N ALA A 176 5.64 2.32 1.94
CA ALA A 176 5.63 2.96 3.25
C ALA A 176 6.65 2.37 4.23
N ALA A 177 6.97 1.07 4.13
CA ALA A 177 7.91 0.38 5.01
C ALA A 177 9.39 0.74 4.77
N GLY A 178 9.71 1.49 3.71
CA GLY A 178 11.08 1.92 3.41
C GLY A 178 12.05 0.76 3.11
N THR A 179 11.55 -0.47 3.01
CA THR A 179 12.29 -1.64 2.55
C THR A 179 12.43 -1.51 1.06
N GLY A 180 13.58 -1.01 0.63
CA GLY A 180 13.96 -1.02 -0.77
C GLY A 180 14.04 -2.46 -1.30
N ALA A 181 12.93 -3.00 -1.82
CA ALA A 181 13.01 -3.45 -3.20
C ALA A 181 13.55 -2.26 -4.00
N GLU A 182 14.37 -2.52 -5.03
CA GLU A 182 14.57 -1.52 -6.07
C GLU A 182 13.23 -0.85 -6.31
N ALA A 183 13.20 0.49 -6.22
CA ALA A 183 12.00 1.24 -6.48
C ALA A 183 11.45 0.77 -7.83
N VAL A 184 10.45 -0.12 -7.80
CA VAL A 184 9.31 0.08 -8.67
C VAL A 184 8.74 1.34 -8.09
N ALA A 185 9.19 2.46 -8.65
CA ALA A 185 8.54 3.72 -8.42
C ALA A 185 7.05 3.40 -8.54
N SER A 186 6.29 3.69 -7.49
CA SER A 186 4.94 4.15 -7.72
C SER A 186 5.10 5.37 -8.62
N THR A 187 5.12 5.15 -9.93
CA THR A 187 4.67 6.20 -10.84
C THR A 187 3.20 6.26 -10.51
N GLY A 188 2.86 7.19 -9.62
CA GLY A 188 1.51 7.35 -9.11
C GLY A 188 0.52 7.27 -10.26
N SER A 189 -0.66 6.72 -9.99
CA SER A 189 -1.74 6.71 -10.98
C SER A 189 -1.96 8.15 -11.47
N SER A 190 -1.53 8.43 -12.69
CA SER A 190 -1.58 9.76 -13.29
C SER A 190 -2.65 9.71 -14.37
N SER A 191 -3.73 10.46 -14.17
CA SER A 191 -4.71 10.71 -15.22
C SER A 191 -4.48 12.10 -15.79
N GLY A 192 -4.34 12.19 -17.11
CA GLY A 192 -4.15 13.43 -17.83
C GLY A 192 -5.17 13.56 -18.96
N VAL A 193 -5.61 14.79 -19.22
CA VAL A 193 -6.39 15.15 -20.41
C VAL A 193 -5.49 15.90 -21.37
N TYR A 194 -5.27 15.32 -22.54
CA TYR A 194 -4.35 15.79 -23.57
C TYR A 194 -5.13 16.37 -24.74
N GLU A 195 -4.84 17.62 -25.06
CA GLU A 195 -5.40 18.28 -26.25
C GLU A 195 -4.48 18.03 -27.43
N VAL A 196 -4.97 17.28 -28.42
CA VAL A 196 -4.22 16.90 -29.62
C VAL A 196 -5.01 17.26 -30.87
N LYS A 197 -4.34 17.23 -32.03
CA LYS A 197 -4.93 17.66 -33.29
C LYS A 197 -4.89 16.56 -34.34
N GLY A 198 -6.05 15.94 -34.54
CA GLY A 198 -6.30 15.06 -35.69
C GLY A 198 -6.63 15.86 -36.95
N PHE A 199 -7.67 15.44 -37.67
CA PHE A 199 -8.25 16.29 -38.71
C PHE A 199 -8.93 17.53 -38.12
N GLN A 200 -9.47 17.40 -36.90
CA GLN A 200 -9.93 18.47 -36.03
C GLN A 200 -9.30 18.31 -34.62
N PRO A 201 -9.34 19.35 -33.76
CA PRO A 201 -8.94 19.21 -32.37
C PRO A 201 -9.76 18.14 -31.63
N MET A 202 -9.11 17.40 -30.74
CA MET A 202 -9.73 16.39 -29.89
C MET A 202 -9.07 16.34 -28.52
N LYS A 203 -9.81 15.85 -27.52
CA LYS A 203 -9.33 15.62 -26.16
C LYS A 203 -9.27 14.14 -25.87
N VAL A 204 -8.13 13.71 -25.35
CA VAL A 204 -7.86 12.33 -25.00
C VAL A 204 -7.56 12.28 -23.52
N GLU A 205 -8.31 11.48 -22.77
CA GLU A 205 -8.02 11.18 -21.38
C GLU A 205 -7.24 9.87 -21.31
N ILE A 206 -6.08 9.89 -20.68
CA ILE A 206 -5.23 8.71 -20.50
C ILE A 206 -4.92 8.58 -19.02
N THR A 207 -5.16 7.39 -18.48
CA THR A 207 -4.76 7.04 -17.12
C THR A 207 -3.62 6.03 -17.20
N VAL A 208 -2.54 6.32 -16.49
CA VAL A 208 -1.35 5.47 -16.39
C VAL A 208 -1.14 5.10 -14.93
N GLU A 209 -0.89 3.82 -14.67
CA GLU A 209 -0.56 3.28 -13.36
C GLU A 209 0.65 2.37 -13.50
N ASP A 210 1.69 2.59 -12.69
CA ASP A 210 2.95 1.84 -12.75
C ASP A 210 3.57 1.81 -14.16
N GLY A 211 3.50 2.95 -14.86
CA GLY A 211 3.95 3.11 -16.23
C GLY A 211 3.09 2.38 -17.26
N LYS A 212 1.95 1.78 -16.89
CA LYS A 212 1.04 1.08 -17.81
C LYS A 212 -0.25 1.83 -18.04
N ILE A 213 -0.76 1.81 -19.26
CA ILE A 213 -2.05 2.42 -19.60
C ILE A 213 -3.18 1.61 -18.99
N THR A 214 -3.97 2.20 -18.09
CA THR A 214 -5.14 1.55 -17.48
C THR A 214 -6.46 2.06 -18.06
N SER A 215 -6.46 3.26 -18.62
CA SER A 215 -7.60 3.83 -19.34
C SER A 215 -7.15 4.68 -20.52
N PHE A 216 -7.89 4.63 -21.61
CA PHE A 216 -7.69 5.47 -22.79
C PHE A 216 -9.06 5.82 -23.40
N GLU A 217 -9.45 7.09 -23.33
CA GLU A 217 -10.74 7.56 -23.83
C GLU A 217 -10.61 8.86 -24.63
N VAL A 218 -11.34 8.97 -25.73
CA VAL A 218 -11.48 10.23 -26.46
C VAL A 218 -12.78 10.90 -26.02
N THR A 219 -12.66 11.90 -25.14
CA THR A 219 -13.82 12.54 -24.49
C THR A 219 -14.46 13.65 -25.35
N GLU A 220 -13.70 14.24 -26.28
CA GLU A 220 -14.18 15.27 -27.18
C GLU A 220 -13.50 15.14 -28.55
N HIS A 221 -14.27 15.07 -29.65
CA HIS A 221 -13.71 15.08 -31.01
C HIS A 221 -14.73 15.60 -32.04
N ASN A 222 -14.22 16.14 -33.16
CA ASN A 222 -15.04 16.53 -34.33
C ASN A 222 -14.52 15.88 -35.62
N GLU A 223 -14.00 14.66 -35.51
CA GLU A 223 -13.48 13.89 -36.63
C GLU A 223 -14.55 13.54 -37.67
N THR A 224 -14.13 13.28 -38.91
CA THR A 224 -15.06 13.01 -40.01
C THR A 224 -15.60 11.57 -39.92
N PRO A 225 -16.94 11.36 -39.98
CA PRO A 225 -17.55 10.02 -40.07
C PRO A 225 -17.01 9.21 -41.26
N GLY A 226 -16.78 7.91 -41.09
CA GLY A 226 -16.18 7.06 -42.13
C GLY A 226 -14.65 7.10 -42.19
N TYR A 227 -14.01 7.92 -41.34
CA TYR A 227 -12.57 8.11 -41.27
C TYR A 227 -12.09 8.11 -39.81
N GLY A 228 -11.68 9.27 -39.27
CA GLY A 228 -11.17 9.38 -37.91
C GLY A 228 -12.19 9.05 -36.82
N ALA A 229 -13.47 9.36 -37.04
CA ALA A 229 -14.52 9.02 -36.08
C ALA A 229 -14.72 7.50 -35.96
N ASP A 230 -14.49 6.74 -37.04
CA ASP A 230 -14.59 5.28 -37.02
C ASP A 230 -13.41 4.66 -36.26
N VAL A 231 -12.20 5.25 -36.37
CA VAL A 231 -11.05 4.84 -35.55
C VAL A 231 -11.37 4.99 -34.07
N ILE A 232 -11.93 6.13 -33.68
CA ILE A 232 -12.32 6.41 -32.28
C ILE A 232 -13.42 5.44 -31.83
N ALA A 233 -14.43 5.19 -32.66
CA ALA A 233 -15.54 4.31 -32.34
C ALA A 233 -15.13 2.82 -32.22
N ASN A 234 -14.07 2.41 -32.90
CA ASN A 234 -13.50 1.06 -32.77
C ASN A 234 -12.75 0.86 -31.44
N GLY A 235 -12.50 1.93 -30.70
CA GLY A 235 -11.88 1.89 -29.39
C GLY A 235 -10.37 1.67 -29.42
N PHE A 236 -9.79 1.60 -28.21
CA PHE A 236 -8.35 1.59 -27.99
C PHE A 236 -7.92 0.48 -27.01
N ASP A 237 -8.72 -0.57 -26.90
CA ASP A 237 -8.50 -1.69 -25.98
C ASP A 237 -7.10 -2.33 -26.14
N SER A 238 -6.53 -2.27 -27.35
CA SER A 238 -5.18 -2.77 -27.63
C SER A 238 -4.07 -2.01 -26.89
N LEU A 239 -4.32 -0.77 -26.46
CA LEU A 239 -3.36 0.05 -25.72
C LEU A 239 -3.37 -0.25 -24.22
N ILE A 240 -4.47 -0.80 -23.70
CA ILE A 240 -4.62 -1.08 -22.27
C ILE A 240 -3.61 -2.16 -21.85
N GLY A 241 -2.87 -1.89 -20.76
CA GLY A 241 -1.80 -2.72 -20.21
C GLY A 241 -0.43 -2.53 -20.89
N GLN A 242 -0.34 -1.75 -21.97
CA GLN A 242 0.95 -1.41 -22.57
C GLN A 242 1.72 -0.41 -21.69
N ASP A 243 3.05 -0.50 -21.74
CA ASP A 243 3.95 0.45 -21.09
C ASP A 243 3.89 1.80 -21.84
N ILE A 244 3.50 2.87 -21.13
CA ILE A 244 3.29 4.21 -21.69
C ILE A 244 4.54 4.75 -22.39
N ALA A 245 5.75 4.37 -21.94
CA ALA A 245 6.99 4.84 -22.54
C ALA A 245 7.24 4.25 -23.94
N THR A 246 6.53 3.17 -24.29
CA THR A 246 6.69 2.45 -25.57
C THR A 246 5.39 2.21 -26.32
N ALA A 247 4.25 2.63 -25.76
CA ALA A 247 2.95 2.40 -26.33
C ALA A 247 2.81 3.14 -27.67
N GLU A 248 2.29 2.43 -28.68
CA GLU A 248 2.05 2.96 -30.01
C GLU A 248 0.72 2.43 -30.55
N PHE A 249 -0.02 3.31 -31.22
CA PHE A 249 -1.22 2.99 -31.95
C PHE A 249 -0.92 2.87 -33.46
N ASP A 250 -1.37 1.75 -34.05
CA ASP A 250 -1.18 1.47 -35.46
C ASP A 250 -1.90 2.50 -36.34
N VAL A 251 -1.19 3.04 -37.33
CA VAL A 251 -1.77 4.01 -38.26
C VAL A 251 -2.84 3.35 -39.14
N VAL A 252 -4.07 3.85 -39.04
CA VAL A 252 -5.18 3.38 -39.87
C VAL A 252 -5.20 4.10 -41.21
N SER A 253 -5.21 3.33 -42.30
CA SER A 253 -5.29 3.86 -43.66
C SER A 253 -6.55 4.70 -43.85
N GLY A 254 -6.39 5.95 -44.29
CA GLY A 254 -7.50 6.91 -44.46
C GLY A 254 -7.82 7.75 -43.22
N ALA A 255 -7.23 7.44 -42.07
CA ALA A 255 -7.38 8.18 -40.81
C ALA A 255 -6.01 8.52 -40.18
N THR A 256 -5.01 8.80 -41.03
CA THR A 256 -3.63 9.02 -40.61
C THR A 256 -3.49 10.20 -39.65
N MET A 257 -4.21 11.30 -39.86
CA MET A 257 -4.16 12.47 -38.96
C MET A 257 -4.66 12.12 -37.57
N THR A 258 -5.79 11.40 -37.48
CA THR A 258 -6.37 10.94 -36.22
C THR A 258 -5.44 9.95 -35.51
N SER A 259 -4.88 8.99 -36.25
CA SER A 259 -3.97 7.99 -35.68
C SER A 259 -2.70 8.64 -35.12
N ASN A 260 -2.15 9.63 -35.83
CA ASN A 260 -0.99 10.38 -35.36
C ASN A 260 -1.32 11.24 -34.12
N ALA A 261 -2.52 11.79 -34.04
CA ALA A 261 -2.96 12.55 -32.86
C ALA A 261 -3.11 11.65 -31.61
N ILE A 262 -3.56 10.40 -31.80
CA ILE A 262 -3.57 9.38 -30.73
C ILE A 262 -2.13 9.10 -30.24
N ASN A 263 -1.18 8.91 -31.15
CA ASN A 263 0.23 8.73 -30.79
C ASN A 263 0.85 9.98 -30.13
N GLU A 264 0.43 11.18 -30.52
CA GLU A 264 0.82 12.42 -29.86
C GLU A 264 0.30 12.48 -28.42
N ALA A 265 -0.94 12.04 -28.16
CA ALA A 265 -1.49 11.99 -26.81
C ALA A 265 -0.74 10.97 -25.93
N LEU A 266 -0.39 9.80 -26.47
CA LEU A 266 0.45 8.82 -25.79
C LEU A 266 1.83 9.40 -25.44
N ALA A 267 2.45 10.14 -26.36
CA ALA A 267 3.74 10.79 -26.11
C ALA A 267 3.65 11.87 -25.02
N GLN A 268 2.64 12.72 -25.05
CA GLN A 268 2.42 13.73 -23.99
C GLN A 268 2.17 13.07 -22.62
N ALA A 269 1.44 11.94 -22.59
CA ALA A 269 1.26 11.17 -21.38
C ALA A 269 2.56 10.56 -20.87
N ALA A 270 3.40 10.01 -21.76
CA ALA A 270 4.71 9.49 -21.40
C ALA A 270 5.67 10.57 -20.86
N GLU A 271 5.58 11.81 -21.35
CA GLU A 271 6.34 12.95 -20.83
C GLU A 271 5.85 13.41 -19.46
N GLY A 272 4.52 13.48 -19.26
CA GLY A 272 3.92 13.91 -17.99
C GLY A 272 4.13 12.96 -16.81
N VAL A 273 4.52 11.70 -17.06
CA VAL A 273 4.85 10.70 -16.02
C VAL A 273 6.30 10.85 -15.52
N GLN A 274 7.15 11.64 -16.19
CA GLN A 274 8.58 11.80 -15.86
C GLN A 274 8.92 13.04 -15.02
N GLU A 275 7.94 13.91 -14.71
CA GLU A 275 8.08 15.06 -13.79
C GLU A 275 7.47 14.78 -12.42
#